data_AF-A0A1H7ASI2-F1
#
_entry.id   AF-A0A1H7ASI2-F1
#
_cell.length_a   1.000
_cell.length_b   1.000
_cell.length_c   1.000
_cell.angle_alpha   90.00
_cell.angle_beta   90.00
_cell.angle_gamma   90.00
#
_symmetry.space_group_name_H-M   'P 1'
#
loop_
_entity.id
_entity.type
_entity.pdbx_description
1 polymer ?
#
loop_
_entity_poly.entity_id
_entity_poly.type
_entity_poly.pdbx_seq_one_letter_code
_entity_poly.pdbx_strand_id
1 'polypeptide(L)'
;MDLTRSNGEPVKLGASGADILGGQAALFAIVANLAGPSRQPGTFVEISMQDVAAWCALFASGNPAREGIVVMCIDGHVWIESDERLSADALVECAKRMRCASLTRASAIAALADAGVRAVPVARVHEVITDGDFLADVLSVARDANGTFWPVLRMPYRLSATPARICTVPGESRSPLTSASCVSLT
;
A
#
# COMPACT_ATOMS: atom_id res chain seq x y z
N MET A 1 -7.76 -13.00 -0.45
CA MET A 1 -8.59 -12.43 0.63
C MET A 1 -8.72 -13.36 1.82
N ASP A 2 -8.58 -14.68 1.66
CA ASP A 2 -8.69 -15.62 2.78
C ASP A 2 -7.75 -15.33 3.97
N LEU A 3 -6.55 -14.81 3.68
CA LEU A 3 -5.53 -14.42 4.66
C LEU A 3 -5.77 -13.05 5.33
N THR A 4 -6.71 -12.25 4.81
CA THR A 4 -7.02 -10.92 5.34
C THR A 4 -8.45 -10.97 5.84
N ARG A 5 -8.64 -11.13 7.15
CA ARG A 5 -9.97 -11.29 7.76
C ARG A 5 -10.24 -10.24 8.83
N SER A 6 -11.51 -9.92 9.01
CA SER A 6 -12.03 -9.08 10.10
C SER A 6 -13.26 -9.74 10.67
N ASN A 7 -13.28 -10.01 11.98
CA ASN A 7 -14.35 -10.76 12.66
C ASN A 7 -14.68 -12.10 11.98
N GLY A 8 -13.64 -12.81 11.53
CA GLY A 8 -13.81 -14.09 10.83
C GLY A 8 -14.21 -13.95 9.37
N GLU A 9 -14.53 -12.77 8.85
CA GLU A 9 -14.96 -12.59 7.46
C GLU A 9 -13.81 -12.13 6.55
N PRO A 10 -13.68 -12.67 5.31
CA PRO A 10 -12.69 -12.18 4.35
C PRO A 10 -12.89 -10.71 4.01
N VAL A 11 -11.80 -9.94 4.05
CA VAL A 11 -11.77 -8.54 3.65
C VAL A 11 -10.77 -8.32 2.52
N LYS A 12 -11.04 -7.32 1.68
CA LYS A 12 -10.12 -6.90 0.62
C LYS A 12 -8.91 -6.20 1.24
N LEU A 13 -7.72 -6.49 0.73
CA LEU A 13 -6.50 -5.77 1.08
C LEU A 13 -6.49 -4.39 0.41
N GLY A 14 -6.82 -3.35 1.19
CA GLY A 14 -6.72 -1.96 0.79
C GLY A 14 -7.42 -1.60 -0.53
N ALA A 15 -7.04 -0.45 -1.08
CA ALA A 15 -7.45 -0.05 -2.42
C ALA A 15 -6.54 -0.72 -3.46
N SER A 16 -7.13 -1.42 -4.42
CA SER A 16 -6.44 -1.88 -5.65
C SER A 16 -5.23 -2.80 -5.44
N GLY A 17 -5.13 -3.53 -4.32
CA GLY A 17 -3.93 -4.32 -4.00
C GLY A 17 -3.50 -5.31 -5.09
N ALA A 18 -4.44 -6.05 -5.67
CA ALA A 18 -4.14 -6.98 -6.76
C ALA A 18 -3.72 -6.28 -8.06
N ASP A 19 -4.29 -5.11 -8.37
CA ASP A 19 -3.97 -4.36 -9.57
C ASP A 19 -2.55 -3.78 -9.50
N ILE A 20 -2.18 -3.25 -8.33
CA ILE A 20 -0.83 -2.72 -8.07
C ILE A 20 0.20 -3.84 -8.17
N LEU A 21 -0.04 -4.97 -7.48
CA LEU A 21 0.87 -6.12 -7.51
C LEU A 21 0.98 -6.71 -8.92
N GLY A 22 -0.14 -6.84 -9.64
CA GLY A 22 -0.17 -7.31 -11.02
C GLY A 22 0.62 -6.40 -11.96
N GLY A 23 0.44 -5.08 -11.85
CA GLY A 23 1.20 -4.10 -12.62
C GLY A 23 2.71 -4.15 -12.36
N GLN A 24 3.11 -4.32 -11.09
CA GLN A 24 4.51 -4.50 -10.71
C GLN A 24 5.10 -5.79 -11.28
N ALA A 25 4.37 -6.91 -11.20
CA ALA A 25 4.80 -8.19 -11.75
C ALA A 25 4.96 -8.12 -13.28
N ALA A 26 4.03 -7.46 -13.97
CA ALA A 26 4.11 -7.25 -15.42
C ALA A 26 5.34 -6.42 -15.81
N LEU A 27 5.60 -5.31 -15.12
CA LEU A 27 6.79 -4.49 -15.36
C LEU A 27 8.08 -5.30 -15.17
N PHE A 28 8.17 -6.07 -14.08
CA PHE A 28 9.32 -6.93 -13.82
C PHE A 28 9.54 -7.95 -14.94
N ALA A 29 8.49 -8.66 -15.37
CA ALA A 29 8.56 -9.65 -16.43
C ALA A 29 9.03 -9.04 -17.77
N ILE A 30 8.55 -7.83 -18.11
CA ILE A 30 8.97 -7.10 -19.31
C ILE A 30 10.46 -6.76 -19.23
N VAL A 31 10.91 -6.17 -18.11
CA VAL A 31 12.31 -5.78 -17.92
C VAL A 31 13.23 -7.01 -17.96
N ALA A 32 12.83 -8.12 -17.32
CA ALA A 32 13.59 -9.38 -17.35
C ALA A 32 13.75 -9.93 -18.78
N ASN A 33 12.70 -9.88 -19.60
CA ASN A 33 12.76 -10.29 -21.01
C ASN A 33 13.67 -9.39 -21.84
N LEU A 34 13.67 -8.08 -21.57
CA LEU A 34 14.52 -7.12 -22.29
C LEU A 34 16.00 -7.21 -21.90
N ALA A 35 16.29 -7.55 -20.65
CA ALA A 35 17.65 -7.67 -20.12
C ALA A 35 18.28 -9.06 -20.33
N GLY A 36 17.47 -10.08 -20.63
CA GLY A 36 17.93 -11.45 -20.74
C GLY A 36 18.89 -11.71 -21.92
N PRO A 37 19.88 -12.60 -21.77
CA PRO A 37 20.84 -12.94 -22.82
C PRO A 37 20.19 -13.66 -24.02
N SER A 38 19.01 -14.23 -23.83
CA SER A 38 18.20 -14.94 -24.83
C SER A 38 17.09 -14.08 -25.44
N ARG A 39 17.22 -12.74 -25.37
CA ARG A 39 16.22 -11.78 -25.84
C ARG A 39 15.72 -12.14 -27.24
N GLN A 40 14.41 -12.38 -27.34
CA GLN A 40 13.72 -12.57 -28.62
C GLN A 40 13.20 -11.21 -29.15
N PRO A 41 12.98 -11.07 -30.47
CA PRO A 41 12.47 -9.83 -31.07
C PRO A 41 11.10 -9.41 -30.54
N GLY A 42 10.31 -10.38 -30.05
CA GLY A 42 9.06 -10.17 -29.33
C GLY A 42 8.75 -11.37 -28.44
N THR A 43 8.22 -11.10 -27.25
CA THR A 43 7.76 -12.12 -26.31
C THR A 43 6.35 -11.80 -25.88
N PHE A 44 5.46 -12.78 -25.95
CA PHE A 44 4.15 -12.69 -25.31
C PHE A 44 4.31 -12.95 -23.81
N VAL A 45 3.83 -12.03 -22.98
CA VAL A 45 3.90 -12.14 -21.51
C VAL A 45 2.47 -12.12 -20.98
N GLU A 46 2.04 -13.23 -20.39
CA GLU A 46 0.75 -13.35 -19.73
C GLU A 46 0.93 -13.24 -18.22
N ILE A 47 0.16 -12.37 -17.59
CA ILE A 47 0.19 -12.16 -16.14
C ILE A 47 -1.23 -12.28 -15.60
N SER A 48 -1.48 -13.33 -14.82
CA SER A 48 -2.72 -13.52 -14.08
C SER A 48 -2.62 -12.80 -12.74
N MET A 49 -3.55 -11.88 -12.45
CA MET A 49 -3.62 -11.23 -11.14
C MET A 49 -3.87 -12.25 -10.01
N GLN A 50 -4.55 -13.36 -10.31
CA GLN A 50 -4.77 -14.44 -9.36
C GLN A 50 -3.46 -15.14 -9.01
N ASP A 51 -2.61 -15.42 -10.00
CA ASP A 51 -1.32 -16.08 -9.78
C ASP A 51 -0.37 -15.17 -9.02
N VAL A 52 -0.36 -13.88 -9.35
CA VAL A 52 0.39 -12.87 -8.58
C VAL A 52 -0.09 -12.81 -7.14
N ALA A 53 -1.40 -12.78 -6.90
CA ALA A 53 -1.94 -12.77 -5.54
C ALA A 53 -1.62 -14.06 -4.77
N ALA A 54 -1.68 -15.23 -5.42
CA ALA A 54 -1.30 -16.51 -4.84
C ALA A 54 0.19 -16.56 -4.50
N TRP A 55 1.04 -16.06 -5.39
CA TRP A 55 2.48 -15.96 -5.16
C TRP A 55 2.81 -15.01 -3.99
N CYS A 56 2.18 -13.85 -3.91
CA CYS A 56 2.35 -12.94 -2.76
C CYS A 56 1.88 -13.56 -1.44
N ALA A 57 0.85 -14.40 -1.49
CA ALA A 57 0.35 -15.14 -0.34
C ALA A 57 1.20 -16.36 0.03
N LEU A 58 2.14 -16.78 -0.84
CA LEU A 58 2.93 -18.00 -0.64
C LEU A 58 3.76 -17.94 0.65
N PHE A 59 4.19 -16.74 1.09
CA PHE A 59 4.87 -16.61 2.38
C PHE A 59 4.05 -17.16 3.54
N ALA A 60 2.73 -17.01 3.53
CA ALA A 60 1.86 -17.56 4.58
C ALA A 60 1.84 -19.11 4.57
N SER A 61 2.27 -19.76 3.49
CA SER A 61 2.48 -21.21 3.45
C SER A 61 3.70 -21.59 4.27
N GLY A 62 3.49 -21.91 5.54
CA GLY A 62 4.53 -22.32 6.48
C GLY A 62 5.02 -21.21 7.41
N ASN A 63 4.52 -19.97 7.25
CA ASN A 63 4.76 -18.89 8.20
C ASN A 63 3.40 -18.47 8.79
N PRO A 64 3.11 -18.80 10.06
CA PRO A 64 1.89 -18.34 10.70
C PRO A 64 1.85 -16.81 10.71
N ALA A 65 0.66 -16.24 10.56
CA ALA A 65 0.49 -14.79 10.66
C ALA A 65 0.99 -14.33 12.02
N ARG A 66 1.82 -13.29 12.03
CA ARG A 66 2.18 -12.63 13.28
C ARG A 66 0.95 -11.93 13.81
N GLU A 67 0.61 -12.25 15.05
CA GLU A 67 -0.49 -11.59 15.73
C GLU A 67 -0.07 -10.19 16.17
N GLY A 68 -1.05 -9.38 16.48
CA GLY A 68 -0.85 -8.05 17.01
C GLY A 68 -2.20 -7.46 17.37
N ILE A 69 -2.16 -6.36 18.09
CA ILE A 69 -3.37 -5.67 18.54
C ILE A 69 -3.32 -4.21 18.13
N VAL A 70 -4.49 -3.68 17.80
CA VAL A 70 -4.70 -2.24 17.69
C VAL A 70 -5.14 -1.73 19.06
N VAL A 71 -4.43 -0.75 19.59
CA VAL A 71 -4.76 -0.10 20.87
C VAL A 71 -5.16 1.34 20.61
N MET A 72 -6.29 1.74 21.19
CA MET A 72 -6.77 3.11 21.16
C MET A 72 -5.94 3.99 22.11
N CYS A 73 -5.65 5.21 21.66
CA CYS A 73 -5.01 6.32 22.36
C CYS A 73 -5.89 7.57 22.22
N ILE A 74 -5.60 8.64 22.97
CA ILE A 74 -6.45 9.85 22.98
C ILE A 74 -6.49 10.57 21.61
N ASP A 75 -5.47 10.42 20.78
CA ASP A 75 -5.31 11.06 19.47
C ASP A 75 -5.33 10.07 18.30
N GLY A 76 -5.60 8.78 18.53
CA GLY A 76 -5.62 7.78 17.46
C GLY A 76 -5.40 6.36 17.93
N HIS A 77 -4.71 5.57 17.11
CA HIS A 77 -4.42 4.17 17.41
C HIS A 77 -2.93 3.87 17.24
N VAL A 78 -2.46 2.88 17.98
CA VAL A 78 -1.14 2.27 17.80
C VAL A 78 -1.32 0.79 17.46
N TRP A 79 -0.47 0.28 16.58
CA TRP A 79 -0.35 -1.15 16.32
C TRP A 79 0.79 -1.70 17.18
N ILE A 80 0.52 -2.81 17.87
CA ILE A 80 1.48 -3.54 18.69
C ILE A 80 1.64 -4.93 18.09
N GLU A 81 2.87 -5.30 17.74
CA GLU A 81 3.18 -6.61 17.16
C GLU A 81 3.48 -7.62 18.28
N SER A 82 2.89 -8.81 18.20
CA SER A 82 3.29 -9.94 19.04
C SER A 82 4.69 -10.43 18.64
N ASP A 83 5.38 -11.05 19.59
CA ASP A 83 6.58 -11.82 19.30
C ASP A 83 6.65 -13.07 20.17
N GLU A 84 7.76 -13.81 20.07
CA GLU A 84 7.97 -15.06 20.82
C GLU A 84 7.81 -14.90 22.34
N ARG A 85 7.91 -13.68 22.87
CA ARG A 85 7.83 -13.40 24.31
C ARG A 85 6.43 -12.98 24.76
N LEU A 86 5.63 -12.40 23.87
CA LEU A 86 4.34 -11.78 24.23
C LEU A 86 3.25 -12.17 23.24
N SER A 87 2.28 -12.95 23.72
CA SER A 87 1.03 -13.25 23.01
C SER A 87 0.13 -12.03 22.89
N ALA A 88 -0.84 -12.05 21.97
CA ALA A 88 -1.81 -10.97 21.81
C ALA A 88 -2.54 -10.62 23.13
N ASP A 89 -2.96 -11.61 23.93
CA ASP A 89 -3.60 -11.38 25.23
C ASP A 89 -2.66 -10.68 26.22
N ALA A 90 -1.37 -11.04 26.23
CA ALA A 90 -0.39 -10.38 27.08
C ALA A 90 -0.15 -8.92 26.65
N LEU A 91 -0.21 -8.63 25.35
CA LEU A 91 -0.15 -7.26 24.84
C LEU A 91 -1.36 -6.43 25.29
N VAL A 92 -2.57 -7.03 25.32
CA VAL A 92 -3.78 -6.34 25.81
C VAL A 92 -3.60 -5.93 27.27
N GLU A 93 -3.12 -6.85 28.12
CA GLU A 93 -2.87 -6.56 29.54
C GLU A 93 -1.74 -5.56 29.75
N CYS A 94 -0.68 -5.62 28.92
CA CYS A 94 0.39 -4.62 28.92
C CYS A 94 -0.17 -3.22 28.60
N ALA A 95 -0.95 -3.10 27.53
CA ALA A 95 -1.56 -1.84 27.11
C ALA A 95 -2.48 -1.25 28.18
N LYS A 96 -3.26 -2.09 28.88
CA LYS A 96 -4.11 -1.70 30.02
C LYS A 96 -3.26 -1.19 31.19
N ARG A 97 -2.22 -1.93 31.60
CA ARG A 97 -1.33 -1.56 32.71
C ARG A 97 -0.66 -0.21 32.46
N MET A 98 -0.25 0.04 31.22
CA MET A 98 0.36 1.29 30.79
C MET A 98 -0.65 2.42 30.55
N ARG A 99 -1.96 2.13 30.69
CA ARG A 99 -3.07 3.06 30.47
C ARG A 99 -2.99 3.74 29.10
N CYS A 100 -2.64 3.00 28.05
CA CYS A 100 -2.43 3.54 26.70
C CYS A 100 -3.63 4.35 26.18
N ALA A 101 -4.85 3.96 26.54
CA ALA A 101 -6.08 4.68 26.20
C ALA A 101 -6.16 6.12 26.74
N SER A 102 -5.37 6.46 27.75
CA SER A 102 -5.27 7.80 28.33
C SER A 102 -4.04 8.59 27.86
N LEU A 103 -3.22 8.00 27.00
CA LEU A 103 -1.99 8.59 26.48
C LEU A 103 -2.19 9.03 25.02
N THR A 104 -1.35 9.96 24.57
CA THR A 104 -1.14 10.18 23.13
C THR A 104 -0.46 8.96 22.52
N ARG A 105 -0.57 8.76 21.19
CA ARG A 105 0.15 7.72 20.45
C ARG A 105 1.64 7.76 20.75
N ALA A 106 2.25 8.95 20.73
CA ALA A 106 3.68 9.14 20.99
C ALA A 106 4.06 8.71 22.42
N SER A 107 3.29 9.15 23.43
CA SER A 107 3.53 8.76 24.82
C SER A 107 3.28 7.27 25.06
N ALA A 108 2.27 6.68 24.41
CA ALA A 108 1.99 5.24 24.49
C ALA A 108 3.12 4.42 23.87
N ILE A 109 3.64 4.82 22.70
CA ILE A 109 4.78 4.16 22.05
C ILE A 109 6.02 4.22 22.93
N ALA A 110 6.33 5.39 23.50
CA ALA A 110 7.48 5.54 24.40
C ALA A 110 7.35 4.63 25.64
N ALA A 111 6.17 4.62 26.27
CA ALA A 111 5.90 3.78 27.43
C ALA A 111 5.99 2.28 27.09
N LEU A 112 5.47 1.85 25.94
CA LEU A 112 5.58 0.48 25.46
C LEU A 112 7.03 0.09 25.15
N ALA A 113 7.80 1.00 24.55
CA ALA A 113 9.22 0.79 24.27
C ALA A 113 10.03 0.60 25.56
N ASP A 114 9.76 1.37 26.62
CA ASP A 114 10.39 1.20 27.94
C ASP A 114 10.07 -0.18 28.56
N ALA A 115 8.92 -0.75 28.23
CA ALA A 115 8.53 -2.10 28.60
C ALA A 115 9.07 -3.20 27.65
N GLY A 116 9.87 -2.83 26.66
CA GLY A 116 10.43 -3.74 25.65
C GLY A 116 9.44 -4.19 24.57
N VAL A 117 8.31 -3.50 24.42
CA VAL A 117 7.24 -3.81 23.47
C VAL A 117 7.35 -2.92 22.24
N ARG A 118 7.36 -3.53 21.04
CA ARG A 118 7.40 -2.79 19.77
C ARG A 118 6.00 -2.29 19.41
N ALA A 119 5.87 -0.98 19.23
CA ALA A 119 4.64 -0.34 18.81
C ALA A 119 4.91 0.74 17.74
N VAL A 120 3.96 0.90 16.82
CA VAL A 120 4.00 1.93 15.77
C VAL A 120 2.68 2.68 15.71
N PRO A 121 2.66 3.97 15.35
CA PRO A 121 1.41 4.69 15.22
C PRO A 121 0.66 4.22 13.96
N VAL A 122 -0.66 4.07 14.07
CA VAL A 122 -1.52 3.91 12.89
C VAL A 122 -1.78 5.30 12.34
N ALA A 123 -1.08 5.63 11.25
CA ALA A 123 -1.21 6.92 10.59
C ALA A 123 -2.52 7.01 9.80
N ARG A 124 -3.18 8.18 9.87
CA ARG A 124 -4.37 8.47 9.07
C ARG A 124 -3.97 9.12 7.76
N VAL A 125 -4.75 8.89 6.71
CA VAL A 125 -4.48 9.47 5.37
C VAL A 125 -4.30 10.99 5.43
N HIS A 126 -5.16 11.70 6.17
CA HIS A 126 -5.06 13.16 6.27
C HIS A 126 -3.79 13.64 6.99
N GLU A 127 -3.23 12.85 7.90
CA GLU A 127 -1.97 13.17 8.58
C GLU A 127 -0.81 13.00 7.59
N VAL A 128 -0.83 11.87 6.87
CA VAL A 128 0.18 11.50 5.88
C VAL A 128 0.23 12.49 4.71
N ILE A 129 -0.92 12.99 4.23
CA ILE A 129 -0.95 13.99 3.14
C ILE A 129 -0.54 15.39 3.59
N THR A 130 -0.30 15.62 4.88
CA THR A 130 0.23 16.88 5.42
C THR A 130 1.69 16.79 5.85
N ASP A 131 2.26 15.58 5.86
CA ASP A 131 3.65 15.32 6.20
C ASP A 131 4.56 15.71 5.02
N GLY A 132 5.29 16.81 5.18
CA GLY A 132 6.16 17.35 4.13
C GLY A 132 7.27 16.39 3.70
N ASP A 133 7.84 15.63 4.63
CA ASP A 133 8.92 14.69 4.34
C ASP A 133 8.36 13.48 3.59
N PHE A 134 7.21 12.96 4.03
CA PHE A 134 6.51 11.90 3.32
C PHE A 134 6.17 12.31 1.87
N LEU A 135 5.56 13.49 1.69
CA LEU A 135 5.20 13.98 0.35
C LEU A 135 6.44 14.20 -0.52
N ALA A 136 7.51 14.78 0.03
CA ALA A 136 8.76 14.99 -0.67
C ALA A 136 9.41 13.66 -1.09
N ASP A 137 9.15 12.57 -0.37
CA ASP A 137 9.67 11.23 -0.65
C ASP A 137 8.82 10.47 -1.69
N VAL A 138 7.49 10.53 -1.56
CA VAL A 138 6.56 9.66 -2.30
C VAL A 138 5.88 10.32 -3.49
N LEU A 139 5.78 11.65 -3.55
CA LEU A 139 5.08 12.34 -4.64
C LEU A 139 6.02 12.90 -5.69
N SER A 140 5.61 12.78 -6.95
CA SER A 140 6.12 13.53 -8.08
C SER A 140 4.98 14.38 -8.66
N VAL A 141 5.35 15.28 -9.55
CA VAL A 141 4.42 16.08 -10.33
C VAL A 141 4.51 15.64 -11.78
N ALA A 142 3.36 15.34 -12.38
CA ALA A 142 3.23 15.07 -13.81
C ALA A 142 2.33 16.11 -14.47
N ARG A 143 2.37 16.19 -15.81
CA ARG A 143 1.47 17.04 -16.58
C ARG A 143 0.53 16.21 -17.44
N ASP A 144 -0.71 16.66 -17.57
CA ASP A 144 -1.58 16.11 -18.60
C ASP A 144 -1.36 16.78 -19.97
N ALA A 145 -2.11 16.34 -20.98
CA ALA A 145 -2.06 16.87 -22.34
C ALA A 145 -2.43 18.37 -22.44
N ASN A 146 -3.16 18.90 -21.46
CA ASN A 146 -3.54 20.32 -21.39
C ASN A 146 -2.50 21.16 -20.63
N GLY A 147 -1.46 20.52 -20.09
CA GLY A 147 -0.44 21.18 -19.27
C GLY A 147 -0.83 21.33 -17.79
N THR A 148 -1.96 20.78 -17.35
CA THR A 148 -2.39 20.80 -15.94
C THR A 148 -1.47 19.90 -15.12
N PHE A 149 -1.11 20.37 -13.92
CA PHE A 149 -0.25 19.62 -13.01
C PHE A 149 -1.05 18.66 -12.14
N TRP A 150 -0.54 17.43 -12.01
CA TRP A 150 -1.14 16.37 -11.22
C TRP A 150 -0.13 15.82 -10.20
N PRO A 151 -0.50 15.73 -8.92
CA PRO A 151 0.28 14.96 -7.95
C PRO A 151 0.16 13.47 -8.28
N VAL A 152 1.30 12.79 -8.40
CA VAL A 152 1.36 11.36 -8.70
C VAL A 152 2.31 10.65 -7.74
N LEU A 153 1.99 9.41 -7.40
CA LEU A 153 2.90 8.56 -6.63
C LEU A 153 4.13 8.23 -7.48
N ARG A 154 5.33 8.42 -6.92
CA ARG A 154 6.58 7.99 -7.54
C ARG A 154 6.61 6.47 -7.70
N MET A 155 7.49 6.01 -8.58
CA MET A 155 7.87 4.60 -8.58
C MET A 155 8.46 4.22 -7.21
N PRO A 156 8.07 3.07 -6.63
CA PRO A 156 8.55 2.64 -5.31
C PRO A 156 10.03 2.20 -5.32
N TYR A 157 10.68 2.16 -6.49
CA TYR A 157 12.09 1.84 -6.65
C TYR A 157 12.87 3.08 -7.10
N ARG A 158 14.06 3.28 -6.51
CA ARG A 158 14.96 4.37 -6.88
C ARG A 158 16.13 3.84 -7.68
N LEU A 159 16.33 4.43 -8.86
CA LEU A 159 17.47 4.15 -9.72
C LEU A 159 18.45 5.32 -9.61
N SER A 160 19.67 5.05 -9.15
CA SER A 160 20.68 6.10 -8.92
C SER A 160 21.21 6.71 -10.22
N ALA A 161 21.44 5.88 -11.25
CA ALA A 161 21.98 6.33 -12.53
C ALA A 161 20.90 6.92 -13.46
N THR A 162 19.69 6.34 -13.45
CA THR A 162 18.57 6.73 -14.31
C THR A 162 17.29 6.91 -13.51
N PRO A 163 17.17 7.97 -12.69
CA PRO A 163 16.01 8.16 -11.82
C PRO A 163 14.70 8.08 -12.60
N ALA A 164 13.81 7.16 -12.20
CA ALA A 164 12.49 7.03 -12.79
C ALA A 164 11.65 8.29 -12.51
N ARG A 165 11.14 8.92 -13.56
CA ARG A 165 10.33 10.14 -13.47
C ARG A 165 9.02 9.94 -14.21
N ILE A 166 7.93 10.33 -13.58
CA ILE A 166 6.60 10.37 -14.20
C ILE A 166 6.41 11.78 -14.71
N CYS A 167 6.47 11.95 -16.04
CA CYS A 167 6.38 13.27 -16.66
C CYS A 167 4.98 13.57 -17.18
N THR A 168 4.26 12.54 -17.64
CA THR A 168 2.97 12.69 -18.30
C THR A 168 1.91 11.81 -17.64
N VAL A 169 0.68 12.30 -17.61
CA VAL A 169 -0.51 11.56 -17.19
C VAL A 169 -1.65 11.74 -18.19
N PRO A 170 -2.63 10.81 -18.24
CA PRO A 170 -3.79 10.94 -19.12
C PRO A 170 -4.66 12.18 -18.86
N GLY A 171 -4.60 12.78 -17.66
CA GLY A 171 -5.44 13.92 -17.25
C GLY A 171 -6.84 13.50 -16.80
N GLU A 172 -7.74 14.48 -16.67
CA GLU A 172 -9.15 14.20 -16.36
C GLU A 172 -9.80 13.32 -17.43
N SER A 173 -10.64 12.38 -16.99
CA SER A 173 -11.54 11.69 -17.90
C SER A 173 -12.43 12.72 -18.57
N ARG A 174 -12.30 12.90 -19.89
CA ARG A 174 -13.28 13.68 -20.65
C ARG A 174 -14.63 13.03 -20.39
N SER A 175 -15.56 13.76 -19.76
CA SER A 175 -16.96 13.31 -19.67
C SER A 175 -17.39 12.84 -21.06
N PRO A 176 -18.01 11.65 -21.17
CA PRO A 176 -18.47 11.19 -22.47
C PRO A 176 -19.38 12.29 -23.02
N LEU A 177 -19.04 12.76 -24.23
CA LEU A 177 -19.85 13.68 -25.01
C LEU A 177 -21.31 13.25 -24.88
N THR A 178 -22.15 14.15 -24.38
CA THR A 178 -23.60 14.04 -24.45
C THR A 178 -23.96 13.51 -25.84
N SER A 179 -24.57 12.33 -25.88
CA SER A 179 -24.85 11.57 -27.09
C SER A 179 -25.36 12.49 -28.19
N ALA A 180 -24.67 12.49 -29.33
CA ALA A 180 -25.14 13.16 -30.53
C ALA A 180 -26.59 12.73 -30.79
N SER A 181 -27.48 13.71 -30.83
CA SER A 181 -28.88 13.59 -31.18
C SER A 181 -29.05 12.68 -32.39
N CYS A 182 -29.85 11.64 -32.21
CA CYS A 182 -30.28 10.72 -33.25
C CYS A 182 -30.99 11.53 -34.34
N VAL A 183 -30.33 11.72 -35.49
CA VAL A 183 -30.97 12.27 -36.68
C VAL A 183 -31.91 11.19 -37.21
N SER A 184 -33.21 11.38 -37.02
CA SER A 184 -34.23 10.57 -37.69
C SER A 184 -34.16 10.85 -39.19
N LEU A 185 -33.85 9.81 -39.96
CA LEU A 185 -34.10 9.77 -41.39
C LEU A 185 -35.58 9.39 -41.59
N THR A 186 -36.38 10.34 -42.03
CA THR A 186 -37.63 10.11 -42.76
C THR A 186 -37.39 10.36 -44.24
#